data_AF-A0A3D4UPC9-F1
#
_entry.id   AF-A0A3D4UPC9-F1
#
_cell.length_a   1.000
_cell.length_b   1.000
_cell.length_c   1.000
_cell.angle_alpha   90.00
_cell.angle_beta   90.00
_cell.angle_gamma   90.00
#
_symmetry.space_group_name_H-M   'P 1'
#
loop_
_entity.id
_entity.type
_entity.pdbx_description
1 polymer ?
#
loop_
_entity_poly.entity_id
_entity_poly.type
_entity_poly.pdbx_seq_one_letter_code
_entity_poly.pdbx_strand_id
1 'polypeptide(L)'
;PDRARDPFASPAQRLRATLDLYKFTGEGGGLVDWAAAQSGLADPLSRFNRHELEDYYRMFEKNLRKHLSQVVRDANNVPASELVQIAKSAPPAAQRALQKLHRPR
;
A
#
# COMPACT_ATOMS: atom_id res chain seq x y z
N PRO A 1 -3.17 -2.61 6.77
CA PRO A 1 -2.50 -3.78 7.40
C PRO A 1 -1.39 -3.38 8.38
N ASP A 2 -1.25 -4.17 9.44
CA ASP A 2 -0.47 -3.85 10.63
C ASP A 2 1.01 -3.61 10.36
N ARG A 3 1.64 -4.43 9.51
CA ARG A 3 3.07 -4.29 9.17
C ARG A 3 3.46 -2.92 8.58
N ALA A 4 2.54 -2.25 7.88
CA ALA A 4 2.81 -0.93 7.31
C ALA A 4 2.75 0.20 8.36
N ARG A 5 2.16 -0.07 9.53
CA ARG A 5 1.96 0.87 10.64
C ARG A 5 2.65 0.44 11.93
N ASP A 6 3.45 -0.62 11.87
CA ASP A 6 4.15 -1.18 13.03
C ASP A 6 5.16 -0.16 13.59
N PRO A 7 4.96 0.33 14.83
CA PRO A 7 5.87 1.31 15.42
C PRO A 7 7.26 0.73 15.71
N PHE A 8 7.38 -0.59 15.85
CA PHE A 8 8.63 -1.28 16.13
C PHE A 8 9.39 -1.69 14.87
N ALA A 9 8.74 -1.67 13.71
CA ALA A 9 9.40 -1.91 12.43
C ALA A 9 10.35 -0.75 12.06
N SER A 10 11.44 -1.05 11.37
CA SER A 10 12.32 -0.02 10.83
C SER A 10 11.61 0.81 9.75
N PRO A 11 12.07 2.05 9.46
CA PRO A 11 11.51 2.84 8.36
C PRO A 11 11.55 2.11 7.02
N ALA A 12 12.63 1.37 6.74
CA ALA A 12 12.76 0.55 5.53
C ALA A 12 11.72 -0.58 5.48
N GLN A 13 11.49 -1.28 6.59
CA GLN A 13 10.47 -2.33 6.69
C GLN A 13 9.06 -1.79 6.48
N ARG A 14 8.72 -0.65 7.12
CA ARG A 14 7.43 0.02 6.93
C ARG A 14 7.23 0.49 5.49
N LEU A 15 8.26 1.05 4.87
CA LEU A 15 8.22 1.47 3.47
C LEU A 15 7.94 0.26 2.57
N ARG A 16 8.69 -0.84 2.73
CA ARG A 16 8.48 -2.07 1.94
C ARG A 16 7.07 -2.62 2.11
N ALA A 17 6.60 -2.76 3.36
CA ALA A 17 5.24 -3.21 3.65
C ALA A 17 4.16 -2.29 3.06
N THR A 18 4.43 -0.98 3.00
CA THR A 18 3.52 0.00 2.36
C THR A 18 3.50 -0.16 0.85
N LEU A 19 4.66 -0.37 0.21
CA LEU A 19 4.74 -0.56 -1.24
C LEU A 19 4.10 -1.88 -1.69
N ASP A 20 4.20 -2.93 -0.88
CA ASP A 20 3.56 -4.23 -1.16
C ASP A 20 2.03 -4.12 -1.26
N LEU A 21 1.42 -3.11 -0.65
CA LEU A 21 -0.03 -2.88 -0.71
C LEU A 21 -0.53 -2.44 -2.08
N TYR A 22 0.36 -1.94 -2.94
CA TYR A 22 0.02 -1.59 -4.32
C TYR A 22 -0.18 -2.81 -5.22
N LYS A 23 -0.04 -4.04 -4.70
CA LYS A 23 -0.41 -5.26 -5.42
C LYS A 23 -1.92 -5.43 -5.59
N PHE A 24 -2.71 -4.80 -4.72
CA PHE A 24 -4.17 -4.87 -4.76
C PHE A 24 -4.74 -3.91 -5.82
N THR A 25 -5.87 -4.28 -6.40
CA THR A 25 -6.61 -3.46 -7.37
C THR A 25 -8.06 -3.29 -6.92
N GLY A 26 -8.70 -2.21 -7.36
CA GLY A 26 -10.11 -1.92 -7.02
C GLY A 26 -11.11 -2.61 -7.93
N GLU A 27 -10.68 -3.58 -8.73
CA GLU A 27 -11.46 -4.17 -9.81
C GLU A 27 -11.38 -5.69 -9.80
N GLY A 28 -12.49 -6.35 -10.13
CA GLY A 28 -12.56 -7.80 -10.33
C GLY A 28 -12.03 -8.59 -9.13
N GLY A 29 -11.23 -9.62 -9.41
CA GLY A 29 -10.65 -10.50 -8.39
C GLY A 29 -9.75 -9.77 -7.38
N GLY A 30 -9.02 -8.74 -7.80
CA GLY A 30 -8.12 -8.00 -6.91
C GLY A 30 -8.85 -7.21 -5.81
N LEU A 31 -10.10 -6.80 -6.07
CA LEU A 31 -10.96 -6.18 -5.06
C LEU A 31 -11.35 -7.19 -3.98
N VAL A 32 -11.68 -8.41 -4.39
CA VAL A 32 -12.06 -9.51 -3.48
C VAL A 32 -10.85 -9.97 -2.67
N ASP A 33 -9.68 -10.12 -3.31
CA ASP A 33 -8.42 -10.47 -2.62
C ASP A 33 -8.04 -9.41 -1.57
N TRP A 34 -8.22 -8.14 -1.92
CA TRP A 34 -8.01 -7.04 -0.98
C TRP A 34 -8.99 -7.10 0.20
N ALA A 35 -10.27 -7.29 -0.08
CA ALA A 35 -11.31 -7.35 0.95
C ALA A 35 -11.07 -8.53 1.89
N ALA A 36 -10.67 -9.70 1.37
CA ALA A 36 -10.29 -10.86 2.17
C ALA A 36 -9.08 -10.54 3.05
N ALA A 37 -8.04 -9.91 2.49
CA ALA A 37 -6.84 -9.52 3.21
C ALA A 37 -7.10 -8.44 4.29
N GLN A 38 -8.12 -7.59 4.14
CA GLN A 38 -8.48 -6.59 5.17
C GLN A 38 -9.41 -7.16 6.25
N SER A 39 -10.35 -8.01 5.87
CA SER A 39 -11.41 -8.50 6.76
C SER A 39 -11.08 -9.82 7.45
N GLY A 40 -10.12 -10.59 6.93
CA GLY A 40 -9.84 -11.96 7.36
C GLY A 40 -10.90 -12.97 6.92
N LEU A 41 -11.86 -12.56 6.09
CA LEU A 41 -12.91 -13.44 5.56
C LEU A 41 -12.37 -14.26 4.39
N ALA A 42 -12.75 -15.54 4.32
CA ALA A 42 -12.50 -16.38 3.15
C ALA A 42 -13.32 -15.92 1.93
N ASP A 43 -14.56 -15.49 2.16
CA ASP A 43 -15.41 -14.88 1.14
C ASP A 43 -15.99 -13.54 1.65
N PRO A 44 -15.43 -12.40 1.23
CA PRO A 44 -15.93 -11.07 1.60
C PRO A 44 -17.34 -10.76 1.08
N LEU A 45 -17.77 -11.38 -0.01
CA LEU A 45 -19.08 -11.12 -0.62
C LEU A 45 -20.24 -11.69 0.19
N SER A 46 -19.95 -12.59 1.13
CA SER A 46 -20.93 -13.05 2.14
C SER A 46 -21.37 -11.95 3.12
N ARG A 47 -20.56 -10.89 3.26
CA ARG A 47 -20.78 -9.81 4.25
C ARG A 47 -21.00 -8.45 3.62
N PHE A 48 -20.36 -8.18 2.49
CA PHE A 48 -20.38 -6.89 1.80
C PHE A 48 -20.80 -7.07 0.35
N ASN A 49 -21.57 -6.13 -0.19
CA ASN A 49 -21.82 -6.11 -1.62
C ASN A 49 -20.64 -5.48 -2.38
N ARG A 50 -20.60 -5.67 -3.70
CA ARG A 50 -19.50 -5.19 -4.55
C ARG A 50 -19.31 -3.66 -4.50
N HIS A 51 -20.39 -2.89 -4.50
CA HIS A 51 -20.29 -1.43 -4.47
C HIS A 51 -19.71 -0.92 -3.15
N GLU A 52 -20.10 -1.53 -2.02
CA GLU A 52 -19.49 -1.22 -0.72
C GLU A 52 -17.98 -1.50 -0.72
N LEU A 53 -17.57 -2.64 -1.28
CA LEU A 53 -16.15 -2.97 -1.41
C LEU A 53 -15.41 -1.94 -2.27
N GLU A 54 -15.97 -1.52 -3.40
CA GLU A 54 -15.40 -0.49 -4.27
C GLU A 54 -15.22 0.85 -3.53
N ASP A 55 -16.21 1.26 -2.73
CA ASP A 55 -16.14 2.49 -1.94
C ASP A 55 -15.10 2.40 -0.82
N TYR A 56 -15.06 1.28 -0.10
CA TYR A 56 -14.02 1.05 0.91
C TYR A 56 -12.63 0.99 0.29
N TYR A 57 -12.49 0.39 -0.89
CA TYR A 57 -11.23 0.36 -1.62
C TYR A 57 -10.78 1.77 -2.02
N ARG A 58 -11.69 2.62 -2.51
CA ARG A 58 -11.37 4.03 -2.82
C ARG A 58 -10.88 4.79 -1.59
N MET A 59 -11.49 4.56 -0.43
CA MET A 59 -11.02 5.13 0.84
C MET A 59 -9.65 4.60 1.24
N PHE A 60 -9.43 3.29 1.11
CA PHE A 60 -8.14 2.65 1.34
C PHE A 60 -7.06 3.23 0.43
N GLU A 61 -7.31 3.42 -0.86
CA GLU A 61 -6.33 3.95 -1.80
C GLU A 61 -5.92 5.39 -1.45
N LYS A 62 -6.88 6.24 -1.08
CA LYS A 62 -6.61 7.60 -0.59
C LYS A 62 -5.73 7.57 0.66
N ASN A 63 -6.05 6.69 1.61
CA ASN A 63 -5.28 6.52 2.85
C ASN A 63 -3.88 5.95 2.57
N LEU A 64 -3.74 5.01 1.63
CA LEU A 64 -2.47 4.42 1.23
C LEU A 64 -1.55 5.49 0.62
N ARG A 65 -2.07 6.35 -0.26
CA ARG A 65 -1.30 7.45 -0.84
C ARG A 65 -0.82 8.45 0.21
N LYS A 66 -1.70 8.82 1.16
CA LYS A 66 -1.31 9.69 2.28
C LYS A 66 -0.23 9.04 3.14
N HIS A 67 -0.42 7.77 3.49
CA HIS A 67 0.53 6.98 4.28
C HIS A 67 1.89 6.85 3.58
N LEU A 68 1.91 6.59 2.28
CA LEU A 68 3.14 6.51 1.48
C LEU A 68 3.97 7.78 1.62
N SER A 69 3.35 8.96 1.53
CA SER A 69 4.06 10.23 1.67
C SER A 69 4.70 10.41 3.05
N GLN A 70 4.10 9.85 4.10
CA GLN A 70 4.63 9.90 5.46
C GLN A 70 5.81 8.93 5.61
N VAL A 71 5.64 7.66 5.24
CA VAL A 71 6.70 6.66 5.41
C VAL A 71 7.92 6.94 4.52
N VAL A 72 7.76 7.59 3.38
CA VAL A 72 8.89 8.05 2.55
C VAL A 72 9.70 9.12 3.30
N ARG A 73 9.04 10.06 3.99
CA ARG A 73 9.74 11.07 4.79
C ARG A 73 10.45 10.44 5.98
N ASP A 74 9.79 9.49 6.66
CA ASP A 74 10.39 8.75 7.78
C ASP A 74 11.61 7.93 7.33
N ALA A 75 11.59 7.47 6.08
CA ALA A 75 12.67 6.71 5.46
C ALA A 75 13.82 7.57 4.93
N ASN A 76 13.80 8.90 5.09
CA ASN A 76 14.88 9.79 4.62
C ASN A 76 16.26 9.48 5.25
N ASN A 77 16.28 8.88 6.43
CA ASN A 77 17.52 8.48 7.12
C ASN A 77 18.01 7.08 6.70
N VAL A 78 17.27 6.38 5.84
CA VAL A 78 17.68 5.07 5.30
C VAL A 78 18.70 5.29 4.18
N PRO A 79 19.76 4.46 4.10
CA PRO A 79 20.75 4.57 3.03
C PRO A 79 20.12 4.59 1.63
N ALA A 80 20.58 5.51 0.77
CA ALA A 80 20.02 5.68 -0.57
C ALA A 80 20.09 4.38 -1.41
N SER A 81 21.15 3.58 -1.25
CA SER A 81 21.29 2.28 -1.90
C SER A 81 20.17 1.31 -1.52
N GLU A 82 19.78 1.28 -0.24
CA GLU A 82 18.70 0.45 0.26
C GLU A 82 17.33 0.94 -0.24
N LEU A 83 17.08 2.25 -0.24
CA LEU A 83 15.86 2.83 -0.81
C LEU A 83 15.68 2.48 -2.30
N VAL A 84 16.77 2.51 -3.07
CA VAL A 84 16.77 2.11 -4.49
C VAL A 84 16.41 0.63 -4.64
N GLN A 85 16.94 -0.25 -3.78
CA GLN A 85 16.60 -1.69 -3.82
C GLN A 85 15.14 -1.94 -3.46
N ILE A 86 14.62 -1.24 -2.45
CA ILE A 86 13.21 -1.30 -2.04
C ILE A 86 12.31 -0.84 -3.20
N ALA A 87 12.62 0.30 -3.83
CA ALA A 87 11.86 0.82 -4.96
C ALA A 87 11.87 -0.14 -6.17
N LYS A 88 13.04 -0.72 -6.50
CA LYS A 88 13.17 -1.69 -7.60
C LYS A 88 12.41 -2.99 -7.34
N SER A 89 12.36 -3.44 -6.09
CA SER A 89 11.63 -4.65 -5.70
C SER A 89 10.12 -4.46 -5.63
N ALA A 90 9.64 -3.21 -5.61
CA ALA A 90 8.24 -2.90 -5.42
C ALA A 90 7.40 -3.22 -6.67
N PRO A 91 6.09 -3.52 -6.51
CA PRO A 91 5.17 -3.68 -7.64
C PRO A 91 5.18 -2.47 -8.58
N PRO A 92 4.90 -2.63 -9.90
CA PRO A 92 4.91 -1.53 -10.85
C PRO A 92 4.01 -0.34 -10.47
N ALA A 93 2.86 -0.60 -9.84
CA ALA A 93 1.96 0.43 -9.35
C ALA A 93 2.57 1.26 -8.21
N ALA A 94 3.34 0.62 -7.31
CA ALA A 94 4.09 1.30 -6.24
C ALA A 94 5.23 2.15 -6.81
N GLN A 95 5.98 1.64 -7.79
CA GLN A 95 7.03 2.40 -8.47
C GLN A 95 6.49 3.69 -9.10
N ARG A 96 5.34 3.61 -9.79
CA ARG A 96 4.64 4.76 -10.35
C ARG A 96 4.20 5.75 -9.26
N ALA A 97 3.74 5.25 -8.11
CA ALA A 97 3.34 6.10 -6.99
C ALA A 97 4.55 6.87 -6.39
N LEU A 98 5.70 6.21 -6.25
CA LEU A 98 6.95 6.84 -5.84
C LEU A 98 7.40 7.92 -6.83
N GLN A 99 7.39 7.63 -8.14
CA GLN A 99 7.74 8.62 -9.17
C GLN A 99 6.85 9.87 -9.11
N LYS A 100 5.54 9.70 -8.89
CA LYS A 100 4.60 10.83 -8.74
C LYS A 100 4.88 11.68 -7.51
N LEU A 101 5.39 11.09 -6.44
CA LEU A 101 5.75 11.80 -5.21
C LEU A 101 7.02 12.64 -5.38
N HIS A 102 7.98 12.16 -6.19
CA HIS A 102 9.27 12.83 -6.43
C HIS A 102 9.21 13.91 -7.50
N ARG A 103 8.13 13.98 -8.31
CA ARG A 103 8.01 15.00 -9.34
C ARG A 103 7.86 16.38 -8.68
N PRO A 104 8.80 17.33 -8.89
CA PRO A 104 8.61 18.69 -8.40
C PRO A 104 7.34 19.26 -9.03
N ARG A 105 6.52 19.92 -8.22
CA ARG A 105 5.34 20.65 -8.68
C ARG A 105 5.74 21.90 -9.46
#